data_AF-A0A8H3TWG7-F1
#
_entry.id   AF-A0A8H3TWG7-F1
#
_cell.length_a   1.000
_cell.length_b   1.000
_cell.length_c   1.000
_cell.angle_alpha   90.00
_cell.angle_beta   90.00
_cell.angle_gamma   90.00
#
_symmetry.space_group_name_H-M   'P 1'
#
loop_
_entity.id
_entity.type
_entity.pdbx_description
1 polymer ?
#
loop_
_entity_poly.entity_id
_entity_poly.type
_entity_poly.pdbx_seq_one_letter_code
_entity_poly.pdbx_strand_id
1 'polypeptide(L)'
;MDPIETAGNADAGPSQPRPADSQPANITVLANRRFPVPPSYYTEFTPERWKKSQRLRAAGALPGKGKEKASEGIITDTEESYMNVDAESDEQSHQRTDVNDLAIFRPPRLDWVKRETTWNAFGRVYQRRPKALTAEQLGIPNFKPQDVELSDKQYMHLLLRSIIHTKLKLLETYTKSVRPTYVLEQHFGIPHEGEHYVQHMSNLAATMLTIANGLRETQARLTLELTIRRQIDRRKEQTRVLREKCAEIAARLTSLQQEVHSSGVILIAGAKGEEIDSMHKMDLS
;
A
#
# COMPACT_ATOMS: atom_id res chain seq x y z
N MET A 1 15.19 -26.90 -47.29
CA MET A 1 15.35 -28.26 -47.81
C MET A 1 14.96 -29.20 -46.69
N ASP A 2 13.70 -29.61 -46.70
CA ASP A 2 13.19 -30.80 -46.02
C ASP A 2 13.70 -32.07 -46.75
N PRO A 3 13.29 -33.31 -46.42
CA PRO A 3 12.80 -33.93 -45.17
C PRO A 3 13.52 -35.29 -44.90
N ILE A 4 13.09 -36.07 -43.88
CA ILE A 4 12.53 -37.43 -44.05
C ILE A 4 12.10 -37.99 -42.67
N GLU A 5 10.81 -38.32 -42.59
CA GLU A 5 10.12 -39.14 -41.60
C GLU A 5 10.34 -40.65 -41.84
N THR A 6 10.28 -41.47 -40.79
CA THR A 6 9.50 -42.74 -40.73
C THR A 6 9.60 -43.30 -39.29
N ALA A 7 8.54 -43.25 -38.48
CA ALA A 7 7.41 -44.19 -38.36
C ALA A 7 7.77 -45.55 -37.70
N GLY A 8 7.16 -45.79 -36.54
CA GLY A 8 7.16 -47.07 -35.82
C GLY A 8 6.04 -47.09 -34.79
N ASN A 9 4.88 -47.56 -35.23
CA ASN A 9 3.61 -47.62 -34.50
C ASN A 9 3.54 -48.90 -33.64
N ALA A 10 3.09 -48.83 -32.39
CA ALA A 10 2.58 -50.00 -31.65
C ALA A 10 1.59 -49.58 -30.54
N ASP A 11 0.35 -49.96 -30.77
CA ASP A 11 -0.85 -49.87 -29.96
C ASP A 11 -0.84 -50.86 -28.78
N ALA A 12 -1.33 -50.46 -27.59
CA ALA A 12 -1.94 -51.34 -26.57
C ALA A 12 -2.38 -50.58 -25.28
N GLY A 13 -3.69 -50.30 -25.15
CA GLY A 13 -4.49 -50.55 -23.94
C GLY A 13 -4.47 -49.56 -22.74
N PRO A 14 -5.63 -49.29 -22.09
CA PRO A 14 -5.73 -48.36 -20.97
C PRO A 14 -5.46 -49.05 -19.63
N SER A 15 -4.49 -48.54 -18.85
CA SER A 15 -4.18 -49.02 -17.51
C SER A 15 -4.73 -48.05 -16.44
N GLN A 16 -5.52 -48.60 -15.54
CA GLN A 16 -6.22 -47.96 -14.41
C GLN A 16 -5.35 -47.06 -13.49
N PRO A 17 -5.98 -46.16 -12.72
CA PRO A 17 -5.29 -45.28 -11.78
C PRO A 17 -4.74 -46.05 -10.55
N ARG A 18 -3.47 -45.77 -10.20
CA ARG A 18 -2.86 -46.26 -8.95
C ARG A 18 -3.51 -45.60 -7.72
N PRO A 19 -3.69 -46.35 -6.62
CA PRO A 19 -4.37 -45.88 -5.43
C PRO A 19 -3.54 -44.85 -4.65
N ALA A 20 -4.26 -43.99 -3.94
CA ALA A 20 -3.75 -43.02 -3.00
C ALA A 20 -3.08 -43.72 -1.82
N ASP A 21 -1.76 -43.64 -1.72
CA ASP A 21 -1.04 -43.91 -0.48
C ASP A 21 -0.72 -42.58 0.21
N SER A 22 -1.47 -42.36 1.27
CA SER A 22 -1.29 -41.37 2.31
C SER A 22 -0.01 -41.60 3.09
N GLN A 23 0.95 -40.67 2.99
CA GLN A 23 1.81 -40.30 4.11
C GLN A 23 2.09 -38.78 4.05
N PRO A 24 1.94 -38.03 5.16
CA PRO A 24 2.37 -36.64 5.21
C PRO A 24 3.89 -36.62 5.07
N ALA A 25 4.37 -36.13 3.94
CA ALA A 25 5.79 -35.94 3.72
C ALA A 25 6.35 -35.08 4.87
N ASN A 26 7.15 -35.71 5.75
CA ASN A 26 8.04 -35.03 6.67
C ASN A 26 8.91 -34.07 5.84
N ILE A 27 8.58 -32.78 5.90
CA ILE A 27 9.30 -31.69 5.23
C ILE A 27 10.57 -31.38 6.04
N THR A 28 11.47 -32.36 6.13
CA THR A 28 12.77 -32.22 6.80
C THR A 28 13.92 -32.55 5.85
N VAL A 29 13.69 -32.50 4.53
CA VAL A 29 14.73 -32.68 3.53
C VAL A 29 14.55 -31.66 2.42
N LEU A 30 15.26 -30.53 2.51
CA LEU A 30 15.99 -29.87 1.41
C LEU A 30 16.73 -28.64 1.96
N ALA A 31 17.96 -28.87 2.43
CA ALA A 31 18.87 -27.89 3.03
C ALA A 31 19.53 -26.94 2.00
N ASN A 32 18.80 -26.48 0.98
CA ASN A 32 19.30 -25.46 0.06
C ASN A 32 18.17 -24.61 -0.56
N ARG A 33 17.42 -23.91 0.29
CA ARG A 33 16.48 -22.87 -0.17
C ARG A 33 16.97 -21.52 0.34
N ARG A 34 17.28 -20.60 -0.59
CA ARG A 34 17.65 -19.19 -0.31
C ARG A 34 16.55 -18.39 0.42
N PHE A 35 15.43 -19.02 0.73
CA PHE A 35 14.28 -18.44 1.41
C PHE A 35 13.78 -19.43 2.47
N PRO A 36 13.35 -18.93 3.64
CA PRO A 36 12.75 -19.78 4.66
C PRO A 36 11.47 -20.43 4.12
N VAL A 37 11.17 -21.63 4.59
CA VAL A 37 9.86 -22.25 4.34
C VAL A 37 8.76 -21.38 4.95
N PRO A 38 7.59 -21.30 4.32
CA PRO A 38 6.47 -20.53 4.87
C PRO A 38 6.12 -21.07 6.27
N PRO A 39 5.56 -20.22 7.14
CA PRO A 39 5.09 -20.64 8.46
C PRO A 39 4.12 -21.83 8.39
N SER A 40 4.17 -22.72 9.39
CA SER A 40 3.40 -23.97 9.44
C SER A 40 1.89 -23.78 9.28
N TYR A 41 1.36 -22.68 9.83
CA TYR A 41 -0.06 -22.33 9.77
C TYR A 41 -0.57 -22.10 8.34
N TYR A 42 0.30 -21.90 7.34
CA TYR A 42 -0.15 -21.72 5.94
C TYR A 42 -0.96 -22.92 5.42
N THR A 43 -0.63 -24.13 5.87
CA THR A 43 -1.33 -25.36 5.48
C THR A 43 -2.77 -25.43 5.97
N GLU A 44 -3.11 -24.63 6.98
CA GLU A 44 -4.44 -24.59 7.60
C GLU A 44 -5.41 -23.69 6.81
N PHE A 45 -4.90 -22.86 5.88
CA PHE A 45 -5.69 -21.97 5.01
C PHE A 45 -6.39 -22.74 3.88
N THR A 46 -7.34 -23.61 4.25
CA THR A 46 -8.20 -24.35 3.31
C THR A 46 -9.52 -23.61 3.07
N PRO A 47 -10.14 -23.75 1.88
CA PRO A 47 -11.40 -23.05 1.55
C PRO A 47 -12.56 -23.46 2.46
N GLU A 48 -12.53 -24.69 2.98
CA GLU A 48 -13.54 -25.23 3.89
C GLU A 48 -13.43 -24.61 5.28
N ARG A 49 -12.22 -24.61 5.86
CA ARG A 49 -11.95 -23.97 7.16
C ARG A 49 -12.18 -22.46 7.10
N TRP A 50 -11.89 -21.83 5.96
CA TRP A 50 -12.21 -20.42 5.76
C TRP A 50 -13.73 -20.16 5.82
N LYS A 51 -14.54 -20.92 5.08
CA LYS A 51 -16.01 -20.81 5.13
C LYS A 51 -16.56 -21.07 6.54
N LYS A 52 -16.01 -22.06 7.25
CA LYS A 52 -16.32 -22.35 8.65
C LYS A 52 -15.98 -21.16 9.55
N SER A 53 -14.80 -20.58 9.42
CA SER A 53 -14.39 -19.39 10.18
C SER A 53 -15.28 -18.16 9.92
N GLN A 54 -15.77 -18.00 8.68
CA GLN A 54 -16.73 -16.95 8.36
C GLN A 54 -18.08 -17.17 9.03
N ARG A 55 -18.57 -18.41 9.09
CA ARG A 55 -19.80 -18.77 9.81
C ARG A 55 -19.65 -18.54 11.30
N LEU A 56 -18.53 -18.98 11.89
CA LEU A 56 -18.23 -18.75 13.32
C LEU A 56 -18.10 -17.25 13.65
N ARG A 57 -17.54 -16.46 12.73
CA ARG A 57 -17.49 -14.98 12.85
C ARG A 57 -18.87 -14.36 12.75
N ALA A 58 -19.73 -14.85 11.85
CA ALA A 58 -21.11 -14.38 11.69
C ALA A 58 -22.01 -14.78 12.87
N ALA A 59 -21.75 -15.95 13.46
CA ALA A 59 -22.47 -16.48 14.62
C ALA A 59 -22.12 -15.79 15.95
N GLY A 60 -21.24 -14.80 15.95
CA GLY A 60 -20.95 -14.00 17.14
C GLY A 60 -20.08 -14.70 18.19
N ALA A 61 -19.38 -15.79 17.83
CA ALA A 61 -18.42 -16.50 18.71
C ALA A 61 -17.16 -15.69 19.05
N LEU A 62 -17.21 -14.36 18.95
CA LEU A 62 -16.14 -13.43 19.30
C LEU A 62 -16.69 -12.27 20.14
N PRO A 63 -16.18 -12.04 21.36
CA PRO A 63 -16.28 -10.74 22.01
C PRO A 63 -15.33 -9.78 21.29
N GLY A 64 -15.84 -8.80 20.55
CA GLY A 64 -14.93 -7.88 19.87
C GLY A 64 -15.47 -6.86 18.88
N LYS A 65 -16.79 -6.64 18.80
CA LYS A 65 -17.37 -5.44 18.20
C LYS A 65 -18.62 -5.02 18.97
N GLY A 66 -18.41 -4.57 20.21
CA GLY A 66 -19.49 -4.01 21.03
C GLY A 66 -18.94 -3.36 22.29
N LYS A 67 -18.79 -2.04 22.25
CA LYS A 67 -18.74 -1.11 23.39
C LYS A 67 -17.70 -1.45 24.48
N GLU A 68 -16.55 -0.79 24.42
CA GLU A 68 -15.75 -0.51 25.61
C GLU A 68 -16.63 0.27 26.60
N LYS A 69 -17.06 -0.39 27.68
CA LYS A 69 -17.42 0.26 28.94
C LYS A 69 -16.51 -0.30 30.02
N ALA A 70 -15.96 0.63 30.78
CA ALA A 70 -15.05 0.45 31.88
C ALA A 70 -15.62 -0.45 32.99
N SER A 71 -14.75 -1.31 33.54
CA SER A 71 -14.68 -1.56 34.99
C SER A 71 -13.36 -2.27 35.32
N GLU A 72 -12.61 -1.65 36.22
CA GLU A 72 -11.50 -2.23 36.97
C GLU A 72 -11.95 -3.43 37.83
N GLY A 73 -11.04 -4.38 38.09
CA GLY A 73 -11.33 -5.52 38.98
C GLY A 73 -10.27 -6.65 38.97
N ILE A 74 -9.13 -6.38 39.60
CA ILE A 74 -8.24 -7.23 40.43
C ILE A 74 -8.53 -8.77 40.58
N ILE A 75 -7.48 -9.57 40.25
CA ILE A 75 -6.87 -10.79 40.87
C ILE A 75 -7.76 -12.07 41.03
N THR A 76 -7.38 -13.24 40.50
CA THR A 76 -6.56 -14.25 41.20
C THR A 76 -6.10 -15.40 40.29
N ASP A 77 -4.84 -15.80 40.50
CA ASP A 77 -4.29 -17.10 40.17
C ASP A 77 -5.14 -18.23 40.75
N THR A 78 -5.40 -19.27 39.96
CA THR A 78 -5.76 -20.60 40.49
C THR A 78 -5.25 -21.63 39.50
N GLU A 79 -3.98 -22.00 39.69
CA GLU A 79 -3.49 -23.32 39.31
C GLU A 79 -4.26 -24.38 40.10
N GLU A 80 -4.45 -25.54 39.47
CA GLU A 80 -4.97 -26.80 40.02
C GLU A 80 -6.49 -26.95 40.23
N SER A 81 -7.14 -27.68 39.32
CA SER A 81 -8.12 -28.70 39.70
C SER A 81 -8.30 -29.77 38.62
N TYR A 82 -7.69 -30.92 38.90
CA TYR A 82 -8.05 -32.32 38.64
C TYR A 82 -8.69 -32.77 37.30
N MET A 83 -7.95 -33.70 36.69
CA MET A 83 -8.43 -34.93 36.04
C MET A 83 -9.90 -35.27 36.33
N ASN A 84 -10.77 -35.05 35.35
CA ASN A 84 -11.98 -35.82 35.12
C ASN A 84 -12.02 -36.14 33.63
N VAL A 85 -11.34 -37.24 33.28
CA VAL A 85 -11.62 -37.99 32.07
C VAL A 85 -12.86 -38.79 32.43
N ASP A 86 -14.00 -38.51 31.79
CA ASP A 86 -14.95 -39.51 31.30
C ASP A 86 -16.18 -38.81 30.67
N ALA A 87 -16.40 -39.11 29.38
CA ALA A 87 -17.67 -38.97 28.64
C ALA A 87 -18.20 -37.59 28.15
N GLU A 88 -17.34 -36.65 27.72
CA GLU A 88 -17.75 -35.44 26.95
C GLU A 88 -16.81 -35.11 25.75
N SER A 89 -16.23 -36.13 25.12
CA SER A 89 -15.06 -35.97 24.24
C SER A 89 -15.31 -35.37 22.85
N ASP A 90 -16.55 -35.32 22.37
CA ASP A 90 -16.84 -34.86 21.00
C ASP A 90 -17.17 -33.36 20.94
N GLU A 91 -17.89 -32.81 21.92
CA GLU A 91 -18.22 -31.37 21.91
C GLU A 91 -17.02 -30.49 22.28
N GLN A 92 -16.18 -30.93 23.22
CA GLN A 92 -14.99 -30.19 23.65
C GLN A 92 -13.88 -30.19 22.58
N SER A 93 -13.79 -31.26 21.78
CA SER A 93 -12.83 -31.33 20.67
C SER A 93 -13.24 -30.41 19.52
N HIS A 94 -14.53 -30.38 19.16
CA HIS A 94 -15.06 -29.44 18.20
C HIS A 94 -14.89 -27.99 18.64
N GLN A 95 -15.22 -27.65 19.89
CA GLN A 95 -15.00 -26.30 20.44
C GLN A 95 -13.51 -25.89 20.43
N ARG A 96 -12.59 -26.80 20.78
CA ARG A 96 -11.14 -26.53 20.69
C ARG A 96 -10.68 -26.30 19.25
N THR A 97 -11.18 -27.06 18.28
CA THR A 97 -10.87 -26.83 16.86
C THR A 97 -11.46 -25.54 16.32
N ASP A 98 -12.66 -25.16 16.78
CA ASP A 98 -13.36 -23.94 16.36
C ASP A 98 -12.67 -22.68 16.87
N VAL A 99 -12.21 -22.70 18.13
CA VAL A 99 -11.42 -21.61 18.73
C VAL A 99 -10.06 -21.48 18.04
N ASN A 100 -9.44 -22.61 17.68
CA ASN A 100 -8.15 -22.61 16.97
C ASN A 100 -8.29 -22.10 15.52
N ASP A 101 -9.31 -22.58 14.79
CA ASP A 101 -9.66 -22.11 13.44
C ASP A 101 -9.90 -20.59 13.44
N LEU A 102 -10.66 -20.06 14.41
CA LEU A 102 -10.89 -18.62 14.55
C LEU A 102 -9.61 -17.82 14.85
N ALA A 103 -8.66 -18.40 15.60
CA ALA A 103 -7.42 -17.73 15.96
C ALA A 103 -6.47 -17.58 14.77
N ILE A 104 -6.36 -18.62 13.93
CA ILE A 104 -5.47 -18.64 12.75
C ILE A 104 -5.95 -17.69 11.64
N PHE A 105 -7.27 -17.62 11.41
CA PHE A 105 -7.88 -16.73 10.40
C PHE A 105 -8.11 -15.30 10.88
N ARG A 106 -7.63 -14.95 12.08
CA ARG A 106 -7.69 -13.58 12.59
C ARG A 106 -6.53 -12.78 12.01
N PRO A 107 -6.74 -11.52 11.59
CA PRO A 107 -5.61 -10.64 11.33
C PRO A 107 -4.73 -10.57 12.59
N PRO A 108 -3.40 -10.50 12.43
CA PRO A 108 -2.50 -10.39 13.57
C PRO A 108 -2.89 -9.18 14.41
N ARG A 109 -2.76 -9.33 15.74
CA ARG A 109 -3.02 -8.22 16.67
C ARG A 109 -2.12 -7.05 16.30
N LEU A 110 -2.68 -5.88 16.04
CA LEU A 110 -1.90 -4.66 15.75
C LEU A 110 -1.56 -3.87 17.01
N ASP A 111 -2.08 -4.30 18.16
CA ASP A 111 -1.99 -3.56 19.44
C ASP A 111 -0.63 -3.68 20.12
N TRP A 112 0.19 -4.67 19.76
CA TRP A 112 1.59 -4.70 20.18
C TRP A 112 2.38 -3.66 19.40
N VAL A 113 2.18 -3.52 18.08
CA VAL A 113 2.75 -2.42 17.28
C VAL A 113 2.25 -1.08 17.82
N LYS A 114 0.96 -1.00 18.21
CA LYS A 114 0.32 -0.15 19.26
C LYS A 114 1.25 0.46 20.31
N ARG A 115 1.82 -0.45 21.08
CA ARG A 115 2.49 -0.21 22.36
C ARG A 115 3.99 -0.04 22.16
N GLU A 116 4.57 -0.87 21.31
CA GLU A 116 5.97 -0.88 20.96
C GLU A 116 6.18 0.11 19.81
N THR A 117 6.81 1.24 20.10
CA THR A 117 7.09 2.31 19.13
C THR A 117 8.01 1.88 17.99
N THR A 118 8.60 0.69 18.10
CA THR A 118 9.50 0.06 17.13
C THR A 118 9.03 -1.35 16.79
N TRP A 119 9.25 -1.76 15.55
CA TRP A 119 9.09 -3.16 15.12
C TRP A 119 10.20 -3.54 14.16
N ASN A 120 10.58 -4.81 14.17
CA ASN A 120 11.64 -5.33 13.31
C ASN A 120 11.03 -6.07 12.12
N ALA A 121 11.47 -5.73 10.91
CA ALA A 121 11.15 -6.49 9.72
C ALA A 121 12.43 -6.73 8.92
N PHE A 122 12.74 -7.99 8.63
CA PHE A 122 13.86 -8.41 7.77
C PHE A 122 15.22 -7.78 8.17
N GLY A 123 15.54 -7.80 9.47
CA GLY A 123 16.80 -7.27 9.99
C GLY A 123 16.87 -5.74 10.07
N ARG A 124 15.76 -5.03 9.81
CA ARG A 124 15.67 -3.57 9.98
C ARG A 124 14.66 -3.22 11.07
N VAL A 125 15.05 -2.28 11.92
CA VAL A 125 14.19 -1.68 12.94
C VAL A 125 13.43 -0.52 12.31
N TYR A 126 12.11 -0.54 12.40
CA TYR A 126 11.23 0.53 11.96
C TYR A 126 10.62 1.22 13.17
N GLN A 127 10.43 2.53 13.08
CA GLN A 127 9.75 3.33 14.10
C GLN A 127 8.39 3.76 13.58
N ARG A 128 7.37 3.79 14.45
CA ARG A 128 6.03 4.26 14.10
C ARG A 128 6.03 5.68 13.55
N ARG A 129 6.76 6.56 14.22
CA ARG A 129 6.96 7.94 13.80
C ARG A 129 8.45 8.11 13.63
N PRO A 130 8.98 7.91 12.41
CA PRO A 130 10.40 8.13 12.17
C PRO A 130 10.70 9.60 12.45
N LYS A 131 11.42 9.87 13.54
CA LYS A 131 11.91 11.22 13.83
C LYS A 131 13.22 11.38 13.06
N ALA A 132 13.27 12.37 12.16
CA ALA A 132 14.53 12.73 11.53
C ALA A 132 15.51 13.16 12.63
N LEU A 133 16.71 12.57 12.62
CA LEU A 133 17.76 12.93 13.57
C LEU A 133 18.19 14.38 13.31
N THR A 134 18.25 15.19 14.38
CA THR A 134 18.77 16.56 14.30
C THR A 134 20.29 16.52 14.14
N ALA A 135 20.89 17.54 13.51
CA ALA A 135 22.35 17.66 13.36
C ALA A 135 23.10 17.50 14.69
N GLU A 136 22.56 18.05 15.79
CA GLU A 136 23.11 17.93 17.14
C GLU A 136 23.10 16.48 17.66
N GLN A 137 22.07 15.71 17.33
CA GLN A 137 21.95 14.30 17.72
C GLN A 137 22.90 13.39 16.95
N LEU A 138 23.37 13.84 15.80
CA LEU A 138 24.39 13.18 14.99
C LEU A 138 25.82 13.59 15.40
N GLY A 139 25.97 14.45 16.42
CA GLY A 139 27.27 14.98 16.84
C GLY A 139 27.90 15.91 15.79
N ILE A 140 27.12 16.43 14.85
CA ILE A 140 27.62 17.30 13.79
C ILE A 140 27.60 18.75 14.30
N PRO A 141 28.67 19.54 14.10
CA PRO A 141 28.67 20.95 14.44
C PRO A 141 27.53 21.68 13.73
N ASN A 142 26.74 22.45 14.48
CA ASN A 142 25.66 23.23 13.90
C ASN A 142 26.26 24.45 13.17
N PHE A 143 26.21 24.43 11.83
CA PHE A 143 26.70 25.54 10.99
C PHE A 143 25.68 26.66 10.80
N LYS A 144 24.50 26.59 11.45
CA LYS A 144 23.50 27.64 11.34
C LYS A 144 23.99 28.83 12.16
N PRO A 145 24.18 30.01 11.56
CA PRO A 145 24.56 31.20 12.31
C PRO A 145 23.45 31.50 13.32
N GLN A 146 23.79 31.55 14.61
CA GLN A 146 22.82 31.73 15.70
C GLN A 146 22.15 33.11 15.66
N ASP A 147 22.82 34.09 15.03
CA ASP A 147 22.41 35.50 15.03
C ASP A 147 21.48 35.88 13.88
N VAL A 148 21.19 34.97 12.93
CA VAL A 148 20.40 35.30 11.73
C VAL A 148 19.31 34.25 11.51
N GLU A 149 18.05 34.70 11.55
CA GLU A 149 16.87 33.94 11.14
C GLU A 149 16.88 33.73 9.61
N LEU A 150 17.77 32.88 9.09
CA LEU A 150 17.76 32.49 7.68
C LEU A 150 16.64 31.47 7.42
N SER A 151 15.93 31.66 6.31
CA SER A 151 15.06 30.64 5.74
C SER A 151 15.88 29.39 5.38
N ASP A 152 15.31 28.19 5.57
CA ASP A 152 15.95 26.91 5.24
C ASP A 152 16.52 26.89 3.81
N LYS A 153 15.82 27.51 2.86
CA LYS A 153 16.29 27.65 1.47
C LYS A 153 17.60 28.45 1.39
N GLN A 154 17.65 29.61 2.06
CA GLN A 154 18.83 30.47 2.06
C GLN A 154 20.00 29.78 2.78
N TYR A 155 19.70 29.07 3.86
CA TYR A 155 20.69 28.29 4.58
C TYR A 155 21.24 27.11 3.75
N MET A 156 20.40 26.38 3.01
CA MET A 156 20.89 25.36 2.06
C MET A 156 21.77 25.95 0.96
N HIS A 157 21.45 27.13 0.44
CA HIS A 157 22.31 27.81 -0.54
C HIS A 157 23.66 28.21 0.06
N LEU A 158 23.68 28.65 1.32
CA LEU A 158 24.92 28.95 2.04
C LEU A 158 25.78 27.69 2.24
N LEU A 159 25.17 26.58 2.66
CA LEU A 159 25.86 25.29 2.81
C LEU A 159 26.43 24.82 1.46
N LEU A 160 25.66 24.92 0.38
CA LEU A 160 26.13 24.56 -0.95
C LEU A 160 27.32 25.40 -1.39
N ARG A 161 27.28 26.73 -1.17
CA ARG A 161 28.41 27.62 -1.44
C ARG A 161 29.63 27.25 -0.62
N SER A 162 29.43 26.90 0.65
CA SER A 162 30.49 26.42 1.52
C SER A 162 31.12 25.12 0.99
N ILE A 163 30.31 24.12 0.63
CA ILE A 163 30.79 22.85 0.06
C ILE A 163 31.62 23.09 -1.21
N ILE A 164 31.15 23.93 -2.12
CA ILE A 164 31.88 24.26 -3.36
C ILE A 164 33.22 24.93 -3.02
N HIS A 165 33.23 25.88 -2.09
CA HIS A 165 34.44 26.56 -1.64
C HIS A 165 35.45 25.58 -1.00
N THR A 166 34.98 24.70 -0.12
CA THR A 166 35.81 23.68 0.51
C THR A 166 36.39 22.71 -0.52
N LYS A 167 35.60 22.30 -1.51
CA LYS A 167 36.08 21.44 -2.60
C LYS A 167 37.15 22.12 -3.44
N LEU A 168 36.99 23.41 -3.76
CA LEU A 168 38.00 24.17 -4.50
C LEU A 168 39.30 24.30 -3.70
N LYS A 169 39.20 24.59 -2.40
CA LYS A 169 40.37 24.60 -1.50
C LYS A 169 41.06 23.24 -1.41
N LEU A 170 40.28 22.15 -1.36
CA LEU A 170 40.83 20.80 -1.36
C LEU A 170 41.62 20.51 -2.65
N LEU A 171 41.06 20.87 -3.80
CA LEU A 171 41.75 20.73 -5.09
C LEU A 171 43.01 21.60 -5.14
N GLU A 172 42.94 22.82 -4.62
CA GLU A 172 44.08 23.72 -4.50
C GLU A 172 45.17 23.12 -3.61
N THR A 173 44.84 22.52 -2.47
CA THR A 173 45.82 21.84 -1.62
C THR A 173 46.48 20.65 -2.30
N TYR A 174 45.71 19.83 -3.01
CA TYR A 174 46.28 18.69 -3.74
C TYR A 174 47.13 19.11 -4.95
N THR A 175 46.82 20.24 -5.59
CA THR A 175 47.57 20.74 -6.74
C THR A 175 48.79 21.57 -6.34
N LYS A 176 48.77 22.23 -5.17
CA LYS A 176 49.91 23.00 -4.63
C LYS A 176 50.90 22.15 -3.85
N SER A 177 50.48 21.00 -3.32
CA SER A 177 51.35 20.11 -2.54
C SER A 177 52.38 19.44 -3.44
N VAL A 178 53.60 19.98 -3.48
CA VAL A 178 54.76 19.39 -4.19
C VAL A 178 55.27 18.11 -3.49
N ARG A 179 54.95 17.91 -2.22
CA ARG A 179 55.37 16.72 -1.45
C ARG A 179 54.26 15.68 -1.38
N PRO A 180 54.58 14.38 -1.56
CA PRO A 180 53.61 13.33 -1.37
C PRO A 180 53.19 13.26 0.11
N THR A 181 51.89 13.20 0.33
CA THR A 181 51.21 13.42 1.61
C THR A 181 51.63 12.44 2.72
N TYR A 182 52.02 11.22 2.37
CA TYR A 182 52.47 10.19 3.32
C TYR A 182 53.76 10.56 4.07
N VAL A 183 54.62 11.40 3.49
CA VAL A 183 55.90 11.80 4.10
C VAL A 183 55.68 12.80 5.24
N LEU A 184 54.64 13.61 5.16
CA LEU A 184 54.36 14.64 6.17
C LEU A 184 53.73 14.03 7.43
N GLU A 185 52.84 13.05 7.27
CA GLU A 185 52.23 12.33 8.39
C GLU A 185 53.24 11.50 9.17
N GLN A 186 54.11 10.74 8.49
CA GLN A 186 55.10 9.89 9.15
C GLN A 186 56.17 10.66 9.90
N HIS A 187 56.60 11.82 9.40
CA HIS A 187 57.73 12.56 9.97
C HIS A 187 57.33 13.67 10.94
N PHE A 188 56.16 14.27 10.79
CA PHE A 188 55.76 15.44 11.58
C PHE A 188 54.49 15.22 12.40
N GLY A 189 53.76 14.11 12.19
CA GLY A 189 52.49 13.85 12.88
C GLY A 189 51.41 14.90 12.59
N ILE A 190 51.60 15.71 11.54
CA ILE A 190 50.65 16.74 11.14
C ILE A 190 49.62 16.05 10.24
N PRO A 191 48.34 15.96 10.67
CA PRO A 191 47.29 15.40 9.83
C PRO A 191 47.21 16.18 8.52
N HIS A 192 47.02 15.47 7.42
CA HIS A 192 46.99 16.08 6.10
C HIS A 192 45.91 17.18 6.05
N GLU A 193 46.26 18.40 5.64
CA GLU A 193 45.31 19.53 5.52
C GLU A 193 44.08 19.18 4.66
N GLY A 194 44.25 18.27 3.69
CA GLY A 194 43.16 17.74 2.87
C GLY A 194 42.12 16.94 3.66
N GLU A 195 42.51 16.22 4.72
CA GLU A 195 41.59 15.45 5.56
C GLU A 195 40.63 16.37 6.32
N HIS A 196 41.11 17.52 6.80
CA HIS A 196 40.25 18.52 7.45
C HIS A 196 39.18 19.05 6.50
N TYR A 197 39.51 19.28 5.23
CA TYR A 197 38.53 19.70 4.23
C TYR A 197 37.54 18.60 3.88
N VAL A 198 37.98 17.33 3.80
CA VAL A 198 37.09 16.19 3.58
C VAL A 198 36.11 16.01 4.74
N GLN A 199 36.60 16.08 5.99
CA GLN A 199 35.75 16.01 7.17
C GLN A 199 34.77 17.19 7.23
N HIS A 200 35.22 18.41 6.91
CA HIS A 200 34.35 19.58 6.87
C HIS A 200 33.25 19.42 5.81
N MET A 201 33.57 18.94 4.59
CA MET A 201 32.56 18.65 3.56
C MET A 201 31.59 17.56 4.00
N SER A 202 32.05 16.50 4.67
CA SER A 202 31.20 15.44 5.20
C SER A 202 30.17 16.01 6.20
N ASN A 203 30.63 16.87 7.12
CA ASN A 203 29.77 17.54 8.09
C ASN A 203 28.76 18.48 7.40
N LEU A 204 29.18 19.24 6.38
CA LEU A 204 28.28 20.10 5.59
C LEU A 204 27.23 19.28 4.82
N ALA A 205 27.63 18.15 4.23
CA ALA A 205 26.70 17.27 3.51
C ALA A 205 25.69 16.62 4.47
N ALA A 206 26.15 16.20 5.65
CA ALA A 206 25.29 15.62 6.67
C ALA A 206 24.28 16.64 7.21
N THR A 207 24.71 17.88 7.49
CA THR A 207 23.76 18.96 7.86
C THR A 207 22.77 19.26 6.74
N MET A 208 23.23 19.34 5.48
CA MET A 208 22.37 19.51 4.32
C MET A 208 21.30 18.41 4.22
N LEU A 209 21.68 17.15 4.47
CA LEU A 209 20.77 16.00 4.49
C LEU A 209 19.72 16.12 5.60
N THR A 210 20.09 16.58 6.80
CA THR A 210 19.12 16.77 7.90
C THR A 210 18.05 17.79 7.53
N ILE A 211 18.42 18.92 6.89
CA ILE A 211 17.47 19.93 6.41
C ILE A 211 16.57 19.35 5.33
N ALA A 212 17.14 18.66 4.35
CA ALA A 212 16.37 18.02 3.29
C ALA A 212 15.37 16.98 3.84
N ASN A 213 15.76 16.24 4.88
CA ASN A 213 14.86 15.31 5.56
C ASN A 213 13.70 16.03 6.27
N GLY A 214 13.95 17.20 6.87
CA GLY A 214 12.91 18.04 7.45
C GLY A 214 11.89 18.55 6.43
N LEU A 215 12.33 18.85 5.19
CA LEU A 215 11.46 19.34 4.11
C LEU A 215 10.56 18.24 3.50
N ARG A 216 10.77 16.96 3.80
CA ARG A 216 9.97 15.86 3.23
C ARG A 216 8.51 15.92 3.65
N GLU A 217 8.25 16.29 4.91
CA GLU A 217 6.88 16.35 5.41
C GLU A 217 6.11 17.53 4.78
N THR A 218 6.75 18.69 4.67
CA THR A 218 6.15 19.87 4.03
C THR A 218 5.90 19.59 2.54
N GLN A 219 6.86 18.96 1.84
CA GLN A 219 6.69 18.52 0.46
C GLN A 219 5.51 17.55 0.29
N ALA A 220 5.35 16.57 1.19
CA ALA A 220 4.25 15.61 1.12
C ALA A 220 2.88 16.30 1.26
N ARG A 221 2.76 17.25 2.19
CA ARG A 221 1.53 18.05 2.37
C ARG A 221 1.19 18.87 1.12
N LEU A 222 2.16 19.58 0.57
CA LEU A 222 1.98 20.35 -0.67
C LEU A 222 1.61 19.46 -1.86
N THR A 223 2.23 18.29 -1.97
CA THR A 223 1.92 17.31 -3.03
C THR A 223 0.50 16.78 -2.92
N LEU A 224 0.04 16.50 -1.69
CA LEU A 224 -1.34 16.07 -1.43
C LEU A 224 -2.33 17.17 -1.80
N GLU A 225 -2.07 18.40 -1.37
CA GLU A 225 -2.90 19.56 -1.70
C GLU A 225 -3.04 19.75 -3.21
N LEU A 226 -1.93 19.72 -3.94
CA LEU A 226 -1.93 19.79 -5.40
C LEU A 226 -2.74 18.65 -6.03
N THR A 227 -2.63 17.44 -5.49
CA THR A 227 -3.39 16.28 -5.97
C THR A 227 -4.89 16.46 -5.75
N ILE A 228 -5.29 16.94 -4.57
CA ILE A 228 -6.69 17.19 -4.24
C ILE A 228 -7.27 18.30 -5.14
N ARG A 229 -6.53 19.39 -5.34
CA ARG A 229 -6.94 20.47 -6.26
C ARG A 229 -7.18 19.93 -7.67
N ARG A 230 -6.24 19.13 -8.19
CA ARG A 230 -6.39 18.45 -9.50
C ARG A 230 -7.61 17.53 -9.55
N GLN A 231 -7.92 16.80 -8.48
CA GLN A 231 -9.10 15.94 -8.43
C GLN A 231 -10.40 16.75 -8.44
N ILE A 232 -10.44 17.88 -7.74
CA ILE A 232 -11.59 18.80 -7.75
C ILE A 232 -11.81 19.35 -9.15
N ASP A 233 -10.76 19.81 -9.82
CA ASP A 233 -10.85 20.36 -11.17
C ASP A 233 -11.33 19.30 -12.17
N ARG A 234 -10.81 18.07 -12.07
CA ARG A 234 -11.30 16.94 -12.87
C ARG A 234 -12.78 16.66 -12.65
N ARG A 235 -13.27 16.69 -11.40
CA ARG A 235 -14.69 16.47 -11.10
C ARG A 235 -15.57 17.61 -11.60
N LYS A 236 -15.11 18.85 -11.52
CA LYS A 236 -15.83 20.00 -12.10
C LYS A 236 -15.99 19.85 -13.60
N GLU A 237 -14.91 19.46 -14.28
CA GLU A 237 -14.94 19.23 -15.73
C GLU A 237 -15.86 18.07 -16.11
N GLN A 238 -15.78 16.94 -15.41
CA GLN A 238 -16.70 15.82 -15.61
C GLN A 238 -18.17 16.24 -15.41
N THR A 239 -18.45 17.09 -14.42
CA THR A 239 -19.80 17.58 -14.16
C THR A 239 -20.25 18.55 -15.25
N ARG A 240 -19.35 19.39 -15.78
CA ARG A 240 -19.64 20.28 -16.91
C ARG A 240 -20.03 19.48 -18.15
N VAL A 241 -19.21 18.51 -18.54
CA VAL A 241 -19.48 17.62 -19.67
C VAL A 241 -20.79 16.83 -19.47
N LEU A 242 -21.05 16.35 -18.25
CA LEU A 242 -22.30 15.64 -17.95
C LEU A 242 -23.52 16.55 -18.10
N ARG A 243 -23.44 17.80 -17.63
CA ARG A 243 -24.52 18.79 -17.77
C ARG A 243 -24.78 19.13 -19.23
N GLU A 244 -23.72 19.32 -20.03
CA GLU A 244 -23.83 19.56 -21.47
C GLU A 244 -24.55 18.39 -22.17
N LYS A 245 -24.16 17.14 -21.86
CA LYS A 245 -24.83 15.95 -22.40
C LYS A 245 -26.29 15.83 -21.96
N CYS A 246 -26.60 16.09 -20.69
CA CYS A 246 -27.99 16.07 -20.21
C CYS A 246 -28.84 17.14 -20.89
N ALA A 247 -28.28 18.34 -21.13
CA ALA A 247 -28.96 19.41 -21.87
C ALA A 247 -29.22 19.00 -23.33
N GLU A 248 -28.24 18.37 -23.98
CA GLU A 248 -28.38 17.82 -25.33
C GLU A 248 -29.47 16.75 -25.40
N ILE A 249 -29.47 15.79 -24.47
CA ILE A 249 -30.48 14.73 -24.39
C ILE A 249 -31.88 15.32 -24.15
N ALA A 250 -31.99 16.29 -23.25
CA ALA A 250 -33.26 16.98 -22.98
C ALA A 250 -33.78 17.70 -24.23
N ALA A 251 -32.92 18.40 -24.97
CA ALA A 251 -33.28 19.05 -26.22
C ALA A 251 -33.78 18.04 -27.28
N ARG A 252 -33.08 16.90 -27.44
CA ARG A 252 -33.50 15.82 -28.34
C ARG A 252 -34.83 15.18 -27.92
N LEU A 253 -35.06 15.01 -26.62
CA LEU A 253 -36.34 14.50 -26.12
C LEU A 253 -37.48 15.47 -26.41
N THR A 254 -37.27 16.78 -26.24
CA THR A 254 -38.29 17.78 -26.57
C THR A 254 -38.60 17.84 -28.06
N SER A 255 -37.60 17.69 -28.95
CA SER A 255 -37.85 17.65 -30.40
C SER A 255 -38.61 16.38 -30.79
N LEU A 256 -38.24 15.22 -30.26
CA LEU A 256 -38.97 13.97 -30.48
C LEU A 256 -40.40 14.02 -29.94
N GLN A 257 -40.63 14.64 -28.78
CA GLN A 257 -41.97 14.86 -28.26
C GLN A 257 -42.79 15.75 -29.20
N GLN A 258 -42.21 16.80 -29.77
CA GLN A 258 -42.88 17.66 -30.75
C GLN A 258 -43.22 16.91 -32.04
N GLU A 259 -42.32 16.06 -32.54
CA GLU A 259 -42.57 15.18 -33.69
C GLU A 259 -43.69 14.16 -33.42
N VAL A 260 -43.72 13.55 -32.23
CA VAL A 260 -44.79 12.62 -31.86
C VAL A 260 -46.12 13.34 -31.67
N HIS A 261 -46.13 14.54 -31.08
CA HIS A 261 -47.36 15.34 -30.97
C HIS A 261 -47.85 15.81 -32.34
N SER A 262 -46.98 16.23 -33.25
CA SER A 262 -47.38 16.62 -34.60
C SER A 262 -47.87 15.42 -35.43
N SER A 263 -47.22 14.26 -35.32
CA SER A 263 -47.65 13.03 -35.99
C SER A 263 -48.95 12.44 -35.41
N GLY A 264 -49.15 12.53 -34.08
CA GLY A 264 -50.40 12.15 -33.41
C GLY A 264 -51.59 13.07 -33.73
N VAL A 265 -51.34 14.37 -33.91
CA VAL A 265 -52.36 15.33 -34.38
C VAL A 265 -52.76 15.06 -35.83
N ILE A 266 -51.83 14.64 -36.69
CA ILE A 266 -52.12 14.27 -38.08
C ILE A 266 -52.99 12.99 -38.15
N LEU A 267 -52.80 12.01 -37.27
CA LEU A 267 -53.65 10.81 -37.23
C LEU A 267 -55.08 11.09 -36.73
N ILE A 268 -55.25 12.01 -35.78
CA ILE A 268 -56.58 12.42 -35.29
C ILE A 268 -57.31 13.32 -36.32
N ALA A 269 -56.57 14.15 -37.06
CA ALA A 269 -57.12 14.95 -38.15
C ALA A 269 -57.44 14.08 -39.40
N GLY A 270 -56.62 13.08 -39.70
CA GLY A 270 -56.87 12.11 -40.77
C GLY A 270 -58.11 11.24 -40.52
N ALA A 271 -58.31 10.80 -39.28
CA ALA A 271 -59.50 10.02 -38.89
C ALA A 271 -60.80 10.83 -38.95
N LYS A 272 -60.76 12.16 -38.72
CA LYS A 272 -61.92 13.06 -38.90
C LYS A 272 -62.14 13.48 -40.36
N GLY A 273 -61.12 13.39 -41.22
CA GLY A 273 -61.23 13.75 -42.64
C GLY A 273 -62.01 12.72 -43.47
N GLU A 274 -61.88 11.43 -43.16
CA GLU A 274 -62.64 10.37 -43.86
C GLU A 274 -64.12 10.30 -43.45
N GLU A 275 -64.49 10.74 -42.25
CA GLU A 275 -65.88 10.72 -41.78
C GLU A 275 -66.74 11.85 -42.39
N ILE A 276 -66.13 12.96 -42.81
CA ILE A 276 -66.84 14.11 -43.37
C ILE A 276 -67.09 13.96 -44.88
N ASP A 277 -66.23 13.25 -45.63
CA ASP A 277 -66.42 13.01 -47.07
C ASP A 277 -67.48 11.94 -47.36
N SER A 278 -67.84 11.13 -46.34
CA SER A 278 -68.98 10.20 -46.38
C SER A 278 -70.34 10.89 -46.20
N MET A 279 -70.41 12.04 -45.52
CA MET A 279 -71.69 12.72 -45.24
C MET A 279 -72.13 13.69 -46.34
N HIS A 280 -71.24 14.13 -47.23
CA HIS A 280 -71.60 15.08 -48.30
C HIS A 280 -72.10 14.44 -49.61
N LYS A 281 -72.14 13.11 -49.69
CA LYS A 281 -72.65 12.38 -50.87
C LYS A 281 -74.10 11.89 -50.77
N MET A 282 -74.82 12.17 -49.67
CA MET A 282 -76.21 11.71 -49.49
C MET A 282 -77.29 12.79 -49.67
N ASP A 283 -76.95 14.09 -49.84
CA ASP A 283 -77.95 15.17 -49.93
C ASP A 283 -78.23 15.70 -51.35
N LEU A 284 -77.81 14.97 -52.39
CA LEU A 284 -78.13 15.29 -53.79
C LEU A 284 -78.66 14.05 -54.53
N SER A 285 -79.89 13.65 -54.21
CA SER A 285 -80.75 12.89 -55.13
C SER A 285 -82.22 13.10 -54.81
#